data_AF-A0A7V3I4G3-F1
#
_entry.id   AF-A0A7V3I4G3-F1
#
_cell.length_a   1.000
_cell.length_b   1.000
_cell.length_c   1.000
_cell.angle_alpha   90.00
_cell.angle_beta   90.00
_cell.angle_gamma   90.00
#
_symmetry.space_group_name_H-M   'P 1'
#
loop_
_entity.id
_entity.type
_entity.pdbx_description
1 polymer ?
#
loop_
_entity_poly.entity_id
_entity_poly.type
_entity_poly.pdbx_seq_one_letter_code
_entity_poly.pdbx_strand_id
1 'polypeptide(L)'
;MMMKIVVFPMVVAVLTTAAQAARTQERFVQDRFAIGFWVDPPADQITDARYKEIADANFTLVHGAFGPRNRKEVQEQLALCEKHGLKAIVRSDLSRPEELPDSPACWGYHIVDEPNTAAFAGLKATVDAIRKNRPGKLAYINLLPDYANSAQLGASTYDEYVSRFCKEVGPDVLCMDYYPMLTPTADGRDGYCGNLEVMRKYALKYKIPFWNFFNTMPFGPHYDPTESHLRWQIYTSLAYGAKGVLYFCYWTPRGGEFPKGGAIISADGRRTRHYDQTKRINAAVKNLGPTLMKLASLKVIRIRPTDDPAAALQHSPIKTVSKGADYLIGIFRHSDGRRAALLVNYDHNYTTWPTVEFDAPDNDVIEVDQSDGKEKPARDDSPDMPGLQISLDAGEGRLFLLPAN
;
A
#
# COMPACT_ATOMS: atom_id res chain seq x y z
N MET A 1 -35.08 9.02 -66.83
CA MET A 1 -33.93 8.11 -66.66
C MET A 1 -32.85 8.85 -65.89
N MET A 2 -32.52 8.36 -64.68
CA MET A 2 -31.32 8.58 -63.83
C MET A 2 -30.59 9.96 -63.83
N MET A 3 -30.13 10.56 -62.73
CA MET A 3 -29.65 10.02 -61.46
C MET A 3 -29.55 11.19 -60.45
N LYS A 4 -30.09 11.04 -59.23
CA LYS A 4 -29.82 11.96 -58.10
C LYS A 4 -28.61 11.40 -57.34
N ILE A 5 -27.52 12.14 -57.30
CA ILE A 5 -26.37 11.85 -56.42
C ILE A 5 -26.73 12.38 -55.03
N VAL A 6 -26.90 11.45 -54.08
CA VAL A 6 -27.02 11.73 -52.65
C VAL A 6 -25.62 11.66 -52.06
N VAL A 7 -25.14 12.78 -51.51
CA VAL A 7 -23.93 12.82 -50.67
C VAL A 7 -24.40 12.66 -49.23
N PHE A 8 -23.97 11.60 -48.55
CA PHE A 8 -24.14 11.38 -47.10
C PHE A 8 -22.75 11.21 -46.44
N PRO A 9 -22.58 11.57 -45.16
CA PRO A 9 -21.36 12.22 -44.68
C PRO A 9 -20.30 11.26 -44.13
N MET A 10 -19.05 11.57 -44.49
CA MET A 10 -17.82 10.98 -43.97
C MET A 10 -17.45 11.61 -42.62
N VAL A 11 -18.30 11.48 -41.58
CA VAL A 11 -18.03 12.08 -40.25
C VAL A 11 -18.06 11.06 -39.10
N VAL A 12 -18.51 9.82 -39.32
CA VAL A 12 -18.61 8.80 -38.25
C VAL A 12 -17.32 7.99 -38.04
N ALA A 13 -16.41 7.95 -39.03
CA ALA A 13 -15.20 7.10 -38.96
C ALA A 13 -14.01 7.72 -38.21
N VAL A 14 -13.98 9.04 -37.99
CA VAL A 14 -12.84 9.73 -37.34
C VAL A 14 -12.99 9.78 -35.81
N LEU A 15 -14.23 9.78 -35.29
CA LEU A 15 -14.49 9.79 -33.85
C LEU A 15 -14.23 8.42 -33.18
N THR A 16 -14.47 7.32 -33.90
CA THR A 16 -14.22 5.97 -33.40
C THR A 16 -12.74 5.63 -33.32
N THR A 17 -11.91 6.12 -34.25
CA THR A 17 -10.45 5.88 -34.23
C THR A 17 -9.73 6.66 -33.13
N ALA A 18 -10.15 7.90 -32.85
CA ALA A 18 -9.61 8.69 -31.75
C ALA A 18 -9.97 8.12 -30.37
N ALA A 19 -11.21 7.65 -30.19
CA ALA A 19 -11.65 7.00 -28.93
C ALA A 19 -10.99 5.63 -28.71
N GLN A 20 -10.76 4.86 -29.79
CA GLN A 20 -10.03 3.60 -29.72
C GLN A 20 -8.54 3.83 -29.43
N ALA A 21 -7.91 4.85 -30.03
CA ALA A 21 -6.53 5.23 -29.76
C ALA A 21 -6.34 5.76 -28.32
N ALA A 22 -7.30 6.53 -27.80
CA ALA A 22 -7.28 7.00 -26.41
C ALA A 22 -7.40 5.84 -25.41
N ARG A 23 -8.28 4.86 -25.68
CA ARG A 23 -8.38 3.63 -24.87
C ARG A 23 -7.10 2.80 -24.87
N THR A 24 -6.34 2.72 -25.96
CA THR A 24 -5.09 1.92 -26.02
C THR A 24 -3.93 2.46 -25.18
N GLN A 25 -4.10 3.59 -24.49
CA GLN A 25 -3.07 4.20 -23.63
C GLN A 25 -3.51 4.41 -22.18
N GLU A 26 -4.71 3.97 -21.80
CA GLU A 26 -5.18 4.12 -20.41
C GLU A 26 -4.24 3.36 -19.47
N ARG A 27 -3.55 4.12 -18.61
CA ARG A 27 -2.73 3.57 -17.53
C ARG A 27 -3.64 3.12 -16.39
N PHE A 28 -3.14 2.18 -15.60
CA PHE A 28 -3.81 1.83 -14.36
C PHE A 28 -3.99 3.04 -13.46
N VAL A 29 -5.17 3.16 -12.86
CA VAL A 29 -5.48 4.18 -11.85
C VAL A 29 -5.89 3.47 -10.57
N GLN A 30 -5.16 3.75 -9.49
CA GLN A 30 -5.51 3.27 -8.19
C GLN A 30 -6.69 4.08 -7.62
N ASP A 31 -7.87 3.47 -7.57
CA ASP A 31 -9.13 4.13 -7.16
C ASP A 31 -9.40 4.06 -5.64
N ARG A 32 -8.64 3.25 -4.90
CA ARG A 32 -8.83 2.99 -3.47
C ARG A 32 -7.50 2.64 -2.79
N PHE A 33 -7.45 2.78 -1.47
CA PHE A 33 -6.30 2.33 -0.70
C PHE A 33 -6.19 0.79 -0.77
N ALA A 34 -5.01 0.28 -1.10
CA ALA A 34 -4.79 -1.16 -1.23
C ALA A 34 -4.46 -1.77 0.14
N ILE A 35 -5.31 -2.67 0.61
CA ILE A 35 -5.07 -3.51 1.77
C ILE A 35 -5.09 -4.93 1.23
N GLY A 36 -3.91 -5.51 1.06
CA GLY A 36 -3.72 -6.79 0.39
C GLY A 36 -2.82 -7.74 1.17
N PHE A 37 -2.40 -8.81 0.53
CA PHE A 37 -1.56 -9.84 1.14
C PHE A 37 -0.86 -10.68 0.10
N TRP A 38 0.16 -11.42 0.51
CA TRP A 38 0.76 -12.50 -0.27
C TRP A 38 0.17 -13.84 0.17
N VAL A 39 0.20 -14.84 -0.72
CA VAL A 39 -0.29 -16.21 -0.51
C VAL A 39 -1.80 -16.23 -0.24
N ASP A 40 -2.57 -16.20 -1.33
CA ASP A 40 -4.01 -16.36 -1.31
C ASP A 40 -4.45 -17.79 -0.93
N PRO A 41 -5.74 -18.01 -0.58
CA PRO A 41 -6.23 -19.35 -0.26
C PRO A 41 -5.91 -20.35 -1.38
N PRO A 42 -5.51 -21.60 -1.04
CA PRO A 42 -5.19 -22.60 -2.05
C PRO A 42 -6.41 -22.96 -2.91
N ALA A 43 -6.17 -23.63 -4.05
CA ALA A 43 -7.21 -23.94 -5.05
C ALA A 43 -8.49 -24.58 -4.47
N ASP A 44 -8.37 -25.50 -3.50
CA ASP A 44 -9.50 -26.17 -2.84
C ASP A 44 -10.24 -25.28 -1.84
N GLN A 45 -9.72 -24.08 -1.58
CA GLN A 45 -10.26 -23.07 -0.68
C GLN A 45 -10.76 -21.83 -1.43
N ILE A 46 -10.86 -21.87 -2.77
CA ILE A 46 -11.56 -20.86 -3.58
C ILE A 46 -13.07 -21.03 -3.37
N THR A 47 -13.54 -20.56 -2.22
CA THR A 47 -14.92 -20.74 -1.75
C THR A 47 -15.51 -19.44 -1.27
N ASP A 48 -16.83 -19.34 -1.31
CA ASP A 48 -17.56 -18.15 -0.86
C ASP A 48 -17.24 -17.77 0.59
N ALA A 49 -17.17 -18.77 1.48
CA ALA A 49 -16.85 -18.56 2.89
C ALA A 49 -15.47 -17.94 3.10
N ARG A 50 -14.46 -18.35 2.31
CA ARG A 50 -13.08 -17.83 2.43
C ARG A 50 -12.96 -16.41 1.88
N TYR A 51 -13.64 -16.09 0.80
CA TYR A 51 -13.61 -14.73 0.25
C TYR A 51 -14.47 -13.76 1.06
N LYS A 52 -15.55 -14.25 1.69
CA LYS A 52 -16.25 -13.49 2.72
C LYS A 52 -15.36 -13.22 3.92
N GLU A 53 -14.60 -14.21 4.38
CA GLU A 53 -13.66 -14.07 5.51
C GLU A 53 -12.56 -13.02 5.22
N ILE A 54 -12.07 -12.95 3.99
CA ILE A 54 -11.15 -11.89 3.53
C ILE A 54 -11.81 -10.52 3.62
N ALA A 55 -13.02 -10.37 3.06
CA ALA A 55 -13.73 -9.09 3.08
C ALA A 55 -14.12 -8.63 4.50
N ASP A 56 -14.54 -9.57 5.36
CA ASP A 56 -14.86 -9.33 6.77
C ASP A 56 -13.63 -8.88 7.60
N ALA A 57 -12.42 -9.19 7.13
CA ALA A 57 -11.15 -8.71 7.69
C ALA A 57 -10.69 -7.38 7.08
N ASN A 58 -11.58 -6.69 6.35
CA ASN A 58 -11.36 -5.35 5.77
C ASN A 58 -10.26 -5.27 4.69
N PHE A 59 -9.86 -6.39 4.10
CA PHE A 59 -9.06 -6.37 2.89
C PHE A 59 -9.82 -5.70 1.74
N THR A 60 -9.07 -5.04 0.84
CA THR A 60 -9.61 -4.42 -0.38
C THR A 60 -9.05 -5.07 -1.64
N LEU A 61 -7.97 -5.85 -1.50
CA LEU A 61 -7.23 -6.50 -2.56
C LEU A 61 -6.89 -7.95 -2.20
N VAL A 62 -7.16 -8.87 -3.13
CA VAL A 62 -6.62 -10.24 -3.12
C VAL A 62 -5.46 -10.31 -4.12
N HIS A 63 -4.26 -10.67 -3.65
CA HIS A 63 -3.17 -11.05 -4.56
C HIS A 63 -3.30 -12.54 -4.92
N GLY A 64 -4.18 -12.81 -5.88
CA GLY A 64 -4.66 -14.12 -6.29
C GLY A 64 -3.74 -14.90 -7.23
N ALA A 65 -2.42 -14.76 -7.06
CA ALA A 65 -1.46 -15.33 -8.01
C ALA A 65 -1.09 -16.79 -7.74
N PHE A 66 -1.39 -17.33 -6.55
CA PHE A 66 -0.81 -18.60 -6.08
C PHE A 66 -1.84 -19.70 -5.87
N GLY A 67 -3.05 -19.35 -5.44
CA GLY A 67 -4.15 -20.29 -5.21
C GLY A 67 -4.63 -20.95 -6.50
N PRO A 68 -5.14 -20.17 -7.49
CA PRO A 68 -5.62 -20.69 -8.76
C PRO A 68 -4.55 -21.40 -9.60
N ARG A 69 -4.92 -22.54 -10.20
CA ARG A 69 -4.06 -23.41 -11.01
C ARG A 69 -4.40 -23.36 -12.50
N ASN A 70 -5.59 -22.90 -12.85
CA ASN A 70 -6.09 -22.85 -14.22
C ASN A 70 -7.06 -21.69 -14.43
N ARG A 71 -7.44 -21.45 -15.70
CA ARG A 71 -8.32 -20.33 -16.09
C ARG A 71 -9.69 -20.36 -15.42
N LYS A 72 -10.25 -21.56 -15.18
CA LYS A 72 -11.56 -21.71 -14.54
C LYS A 72 -11.50 -21.24 -13.08
N GLU A 73 -10.47 -21.67 -12.34
CA GLU A 73 -10.26 -21.24 -10.95
C GLU A 73 -9.98 -19.74 -10.84
N VAL A 74 -9.27 -19.13 -11.82
CA VAL A 74 -9.10 -17.67 -11.87
C VAL A 74 -10.45 -16.96 -12.08
N GLN A 75 -11.32 -17.48 -12.93
CA GLN A 75 -12.67 -16.93 -13.13
C GLN A 75 -13.53 -17.05 -11.87
N GLU A 76 -13.45 -18.19 -11.17
CA GLU A 76 -14.14 -18.40 -9.88
C GLU A 76 -13.64 -17.41 -8.82
N GLN A 77 -12.31 -17.23 -8.70
CA GLN A 77 -11.71 -16.22 -7.82
C GLN A 77 -12.19 -14.81 -8.15
N LEU A 78 -12.21 -14.42 -9.43
CA LEU A 78 -12.69 -13.10 -9.86
C LEU A 78 -14.17 -12.89 -9.53
N ALA A 79 -15.01 -13.90 -9.72
CA ALA A 79 -16.43 -13.84 -9.38
C ALA A 79 -16.65 -13.70 -7.86
N LEU A 80 -15.86 -14.40 -7.04
CA LEU A 80 -15.90 -14.27 -5.59
C LEU A 80 -15.40 -12.89 -5.13
N CYS A 81 -14.32 -12.38 -5.71
CA CYS A 81 -13.84 -11.03 -5.46
C CYS A 81 -14.91 -9.99 -5.79
N GLU A 82 -15.58 -10.11 -6.94
CA GLU A 82 -16.65 -9.21 -7.35
C GLU A 82 -17.83 -9.25 -6.37
N LYS A 83 -18.27 -10.47 -5.99
CA LYS A 83 -19.36 -10.67 -5.03
C LYS A 83 -19.10 -10.00 -3.68
N HIS A 84 -17.85 -10.00 -3.21
CA HIS A 84 -17.46 -9.46 -1.90
C HIS A 84 -16.82 -8.06 -1.97
N GLY A 85 -16.87 -7.39 -3.13
CA GLY A 85 -16.37 -6.02 -3.30
C GLY A 85 -14.84 -5.89 -3.24
N LEU A 86 -14.11 -6.98 -3.51
CA LEU A 86 -12.65 -7.05 -3.52
C LEU A 86 -12.11 -6.82 -4.95
N LYS A 87 -10.93 -6.21 -5.02
CA LYS A 87 -10.11 -6.19 -6.23
C LYS A 87 -9.16 -7.39 -6.24
N ALA A 88 -8.71 -7.82 -7.42
CA ALA A 88 -7.79 -8.95 -7.56
C ALA A 88 -6.61 -8.64 -8.49
N ILE A 89 -5.40 -8.99 -8.06
CA ILE A 89 -4.26 -9.19 -8.95
C ILE A 89 -4.16 -10.68 -9.19
N VAL A 90 -4.34 -11.12 -10.44
CA VAL A 90 -4.51 -12.55 -10.74
C VAL A 90 -3.31 -13.16 -11.46
N ARG A 91 -3.18 -14.47 -11.33
CA ARG A 91 -2.29 -15.26 -12.20
C ARG A 91 -2.82 -15.24 -13.63
N SER A 92 -1.92 -15.22 -14.62
CA SER A 92 -2.28 -15.35 -16.03
C SER A 92 -1.13 -15.86 -16.90
N ASP A 93 -1.45 -16.39 -18.08
CA ASP A 93 -0.48 -16.67 -19.14
C ASP A 93 -0.16 -15.38 -19.89
N LEU A 94 1.03 -14.83 -19.62
CA LEU A 94 1.47 -13.55 -20.16
C LEU A 94 1.93 -13.64 -21.63
N SER A 95 2.07 -14.85 -22.18
CA SER A 95 2.43 -15.03 -23.60
C SER A 95 1.27 -14.71 -24.56
N ARG A 96 0.04 -14.64 -24.03
CA ARG A 96 -1.21 -14.41 -24.78
C ARG A 96 -1.97 -13.22 -24.19
N PRO A 97 -1.42 -11.99 -24.25
CA PRO A 97 -1.99 -10.82 -23.58
C PRO A 97 -3.43 -10.48 -24.03
N GLU A 98 -3.81 -10.88 -25.24
CA GLU A 98 -5.17 -10.76 -25.78
C GLU A 98 -6.19 -11.66 -25.07
N GLU A 99 -5.76 -12.70 -24.37
CA GLU A 99 -6.61 -13.66 -23.66
C GLU A 99 -6.68 -13.46 -22.15
N LEU A 100 -5.96 -12.47 -21.61
CA LEU A 100 -5.93 -12.20 -20.17
C LEU A 100 -7.35 -12.06 -19.59
N PRO A 101 -7.63 -12.63 -18.41
CA PRO A 101 -8.95 -12.54 -17.79
C PRO A 101 -9.30 -11.08 -17.50
N ASP A 102 -10.58 -10.74 -17.61
CA ASP A 102 -11.06 -9.39 -17.34
C ASP A 102 -12.42 -9.46 -16.64
N SER A 103 -12.60 -8.58 -15.66
CA SER A 103 -13.83 -8.32 -14.93
C SER A 103 -13.70 -7.00 -14.17
N PRO A 104 -14.80 -6.43 -13.65
CA PRO A 104 -14.73 -5.29 -12.73
C PRO A 104 -13.86 -5.54 -11.48
N ALA A 105 -13.75 -6.78 -11.01
CA ALA A 105 -12.89 -7.15 -9.90
C ALA A 105 -11.41 -7.31 -10.29
N CYS A 106 -11.12 -7.65 -11.56
CA CYS A 106 -9.74 -7.78 -12.03
C CYS A 106 -9.04 -6.41 -12.03
N TRP A 107 -8.10 -6.22 -11.11
CA TRP A 107 -7.31 -4.99 -11.00
C TRP A 107 -6.03 -5.06 -11.83
N GLY A 108 -5.49 -6.27 -12.02
CA GLY A 108 -4.28 -6.49 -12.78
C GLY A 108 -3.79 -7.92 -12.75
N TYR A 109 -2.55 -8.09 -13.20
CA TYR A 109 -1.92 -9.39 -13.39
C TYR A 109 -0.58 -9.41 -12.67
N HIS A 110 -0.32 -10.48 -11.93
CA HIS A 110 1.00 -10.72 -11.35
C HIS A 110 1.99 -11.07 -12.47
N ILE A 111 3.09 -10.34 -12.54
CA ILE A 111 4.12 -10.51 -13.57
C ILE A 111 5.30 -11.29 -13.02
N VAL A 112 5.97 -10.72 -12.02
CA VAL A 112 7.17 -11.31 -11.43
C VAL A 112 7.39 -10.71 -10.04
N ASP A 113 8.08 -11.49 -9.22
CA ASP A 113 8.56 -11.11 -7.91
C ASP A 113 10.08 -10.94 -7.95
N GLU A 114 10.58 -9.89 -7.31
CA GLU A 114 11.99 -9.62 -7.07
C GLU A 114 12.94 -9.70 -8.30
N PRO A 115 12.65 -8.99 -9.42
CA PRO A 115 13.46 -9.12 -10.63
C PRO A 115 14.83 -8.42 -10.56
N ASN A 116 15.86 -9.06 -11.10
CA ASN A 116 17.14 -8.42 -11.40
C ASN A 116 17.03 -7.42 -12.57
N THR A 117 17.86 -6.36 -12.61
CA THR A 117 17.82 -5.36 -13.70
C THR A 117 17.98 -5.94 -15.11
N ALA A 118 18.64 -7.09 -15.28
CA ALA A 118 18.77 -7.77 -16.57
C ALA A 118 17.40 -8.13 -17.19
N ALA A 119 16.35 -8.30 -16.37
CA ALA A 119 15.00 -8.61 -16.83
C ALA A 119 14.21 -7.36 -17.29
N PHE A 120 14.66 -6.14 -16.98
CA PHE A 120 13.84 -4.93 -17.11
C PHE A 120 13.37 -4.66 -18.55
N ALA A 121 14.20 -4.91 -19.56
CA ALA A 121 13.79 -4.76 -20.95
C ALA A 121 12.65 -5.70 -21.34
N GLY A 122 12.69 -6.96 -20.86
CA GLY A 122 11.60 -7.91 -21.05
C GLY A 122 10.33 -7.51 -20.30
N LEU A 123 10.48 -7.03 -19.05
CA LEU A 123 9.35 -6.55 -18.26
C LEU A 123 8.69 -5.33 -18.89
N LYS A 124 9.45 -4.40 -19.48
CA LYS A 124 8.91 -3.29 -20.26
C LYS A 124 8.00 -3.77 -21.40
N ALA A 125 8.45 -4.76 -22.16
CA ALA A 125 7.67 -5.34 -23.24
C ALA A 125 6.36 -5.97 -22.73
N THR A 126 6.40 -6.69 -21.60
CA THR A 126 5.22 -7.26 -20.95
C THR A 126 4.25 -6.18 -20.46
N VAL A 127 4.75 -5.14 -19.79
CA VAL A 127 3.94 -4.00 -19.32
C VAL A 127 3.25 -3.30 -20.49
N ASP A 128 3.96 -3.05 -21.59
CA ASP A 128 3.38 -2.43 -22.79
C ASP A 128 2.32 -3.33 -23.44
N ALA A 129 2.57 -4.64 -23.50
CA ALA A 129 1.63 -5.60 -24.06
C ALA A 129 0.34 -5.66 -23.25
N ILE A 130 0.43 -5.64 -21.91
CA ILE A 130 -0.75 -5.58 -21.03
C ILE A 130 -1.47 -4.25 -21.23
N ARG A 131 -0.78 -3.12 -21.20
CA ARG A 131 -1.41 -1.79 -21.39
C ARG A 131 -2.15 -1.69 -22.72
N LYS A 132 -1.62 -2.30 -23.78
CA LYS A 132 -2.25 -2.36 -25.10
C LYS A 132 -3.50 -3.25 -25.11
N ASN A 133 -3.44 -4.45 -24.52
CA ASN A 133 -4.50 -5.46 -24.64
C ASN A 133 -5.55 -5.38 -23.52
N ARG A 134 -5.18 -4.83 -22.37
CA ARG A 134 -6.00 -4.65 -21.17
C ARG A 134 -5.77 -3.25 -20.58
N PRO A 135 -6.19 -2.18 -21.28
CA PRO A 135 -6.00 -0.83 -20.78
C PRO A 135 -6.63 -0.62 -19.41
N GLY A 136 -5.99 0.20 -18.58
CA GLY A 136 -6.40 0.46 -17.20
C GLY A 136 -6.11 -0.67 -16.20
N LYS A 137 -5.54 -1.81 -16.62
CA LYS A 137 -5.15 -2.90 -15.71
C LYS A 137 -3.69 -2.79 -15.29
N LEU A 138 -3.41 -3.17 -14.04
CA LEU A 138 -2.08 -3.15 -13.47
C LEU A 138 -1.24 -4.33 -13.99
N ALA A 139 -0.05 -4.05 -14.49
CA ALA A 139 1.02 -5.03 -14.61
C ALA A 139 1.82 -5.02 -13.31
N TYR A 140 1.51 -5.95 -12.40
CA TYR A 140 2.04 -5.94 -11.04
C TYR A 140 3.40 -6.63 -10.95
N ILE A 141 4.39 -5.91 -10.45
CA ILE A 141 5.76 -6.38 -10.23
C ILE A 141 6.15 -5.96 -8.81
N ASN A 142 6.66 -6.89 -8.01
CA ASN A 142 7.21 -6.63 -6.68
C ASN A 142 8.73 -6.60 -6.76
N LEU A 143 9.37 -5.65 -6.06
CA LEU A 143 10.82 -5.40 -6.14
C LEU A 143 11.56 -5.96 -4.93
N LEU A 144 12.83 -6.32 -5.15
CA LEU A 144 13.79 -6.58 -4.08
C LEU A 144 13.94 -5.34 -3.18
N PRO A 145 14.19 -5.49 -1.87
CA PRO A 145 14.60 -4.39 -0.98
C PRO A 145 16.13 -4.23 -0.89
N ASP A 146 16.58 -3.27 -0.08
CA ASP A 146 18.01 -2.92 0.05
C ASP A 146 18.89 -3.96 0.77
N TYR A 147 18.33 -5.01 1.38
CA TYR A 147 19.13 -6.14 1.87
C TYR A 147 19.59 -7.08 0.76
N ALA A 148 19.07 -6.93 -0.46
CA ALA A 148 19.55 -7.64 -1.63
C ALA A 148 20.91 -7.08 -2.06
N ASN A 149 21.88 -7.97 -2.31
CA ASN A 149 23.21 -7.54 -2.71
C ASN A 149 23.25 -7.05 -4.18
N SER A 150 24.35 -6.40 -4.57
CA SER A 150 24.49 -5.81 -5.91
C SER A 150 24.33 -6.80 -7.06
N ALA A 151 24.70 -8.08 -6.85
CA ALA A 151 24.50 -9.12 -7.85
C ALA A 151 23.03 -9.51 -7.99
N GLN A 152 22.28 -9.60 -6.89
CA GLN A 152 20.83 -9.86 -6.91
C GLN A 152 20.08 -8.71 -7.57
N LEU A 153 20.42 -7.46 -7.22
CA LEU A 153 19.82 -6.27 -7.82
C LEU A 153 20.19 -6.15 -9.31
N GLY A 154 21.44 -6.43 -9.67
CA GLY A 154 22.01 -6.06 -10.97
C GLY A 154 22.26 -4.55 -11.08
N ALA A 155 22.54 -3.90 -9.95
CA ALA A 155 22.82 -2.47 -9.82
C ALA A 155 23.80 -2.25 -8.65
N SER A 156 24.54 -1.13 -8.64
CA SER A 156 25.52 -0.86 -7.58
C SER A 156 24.87 -0.43 -6.27
N THR A 157 23.67 0.16 -6.32
CA THR A 157 22.93 0.62 -5.14
C THR A 157 21.44 0.37 -5.29
N TYR A 158 20.73 0.33 -4.15
CA TYR A 158 19.28 0.23 -4.13
C TYR A 158 18.59 1.44 -4.81
N ASP A 159 19.12 2.65 -4.60
CA ASP A 159 18.58 3.86 -5.26
C ASP A 159 18.68 3.76 -6.79
N GLU A 160 19.82 3.27 -7.31
CA GLU A 160 20.00 3.02 -8.74
C GLU A 160 19.02 1.96 -9.26
N TYR A 161 18.87 0.85 -8.54
CA TYR A 161 17.94 -0.23 -8.89
C TYR A 161 16.51 0.27 -9.08
N VAL A 162 15.96 1.00 -8.10
CA VAL A 162 14.58 1.54 -8.16
C VAL A 162 14.47 2.63 -9.24
N SER A 163 15.48 3.48 -9.39
CA SER A 163 15.54 4.50 -10.45
C SER A 163 15.44 3.88 -11.85
N ARG A 164 16.25 2.84 -12.09
CA ARG A 164 16.28 2.09 -13.34
C ARG A 164 14.97 1.39 -13.58
N PHE A 165 14.38 0.73 -12.58
CA PHE A 165 13.08 0.09 -12.71
C PHE A 165 12.01 1.08 -13.20
N CYS A 166 11.90 2.24 -12.55
CA CYS A 166 10.95 3.27 -12.95
C CYS A 166 11.18 3.76 -14.39
N LYS A 167 12.44 3.99 -14.76
CA LYS A 167 12.83 4.55 -16.06
C LYS A 167 12.67 3.56 -17.20
N GLU A 168 13.12 2.32 -16.98
CA GLU A 168 13.22 1.29 -18.01
C GLU A 168 11.91 0.51 -18.17
N VAL A 169 11.24 0.18 -17.06
CA VAL A 169 10.00 -0.63 -17.06
C VAL A 169 8.74 0.24 -17.19
N GLY A 170 8.75 1.46 -16.64
CA GLY A 170 7.58 2.35 -16.66
C GLY A 170 6.36 1.77 -15.93
N PRO A 171 6.50 1.39 -14.63
CA PRO A 171 5.43 0.79 -13.85
C PRO A 171 4.30 1.78 -13.56
N ASP A 172 3.13 1.26 -13.18
CA ASP A 172 1.98 2.05 -12.72
C ASP A 172 1.85 2.08 -11.19
N VAL A 173 2.55 1.18 -10.49
CA VAL A 173 2.67 1.08 -9.03
C VAL A 173 4.10 0.63 -8.72
N LEU A 174 4.73 1.23 -7.72
CA LEU A 174 5.94 0.67 -7.10
C LEU A 174 5.56 -0.25 -5.94
N CYS A 175 6.13 -1.43 -5.85
CA CYS A 175 5.92 -2.33 -4.73
C CYS A 175 7.24 -2.99 -4.35
N MET A 176 7.47 -3.19 -3.06
CA MET A 176 8.57 -3.97 -2.53
C MET A 176 8.11 -4.65 -1.24
N ASP A 177 8.85 -5.64 -0.81
CA ASP A 177 8.77 -6.17 0.55
C ASP A 177 9.99 -5.79 1.37
N TYR A 178 9.77 -5.35 2.60
CA TYR A 178 10.84 -5.23 3.58
C TYR A 178 10.37 -5.76 4.93
N TYR A 179 11.13 -6.70 5.47
CA TYR A 179 10.85 -7.31 6.76
C TYR A 179 11.90 -6.88 7.79
N PRO A 180 11.58 -5.95 8.72
CA PRO A 180 12.54 -5.53 9.72
C PRO A 180 12.75 -6.61 10.79
N MET A 181 13.96 -6.65 11.34
CA MET A 181 14.18 -7.33 12.62
C MET A 181 13.52 -6.50 13.72
N LEU A 182 12.60 -7.11 14.46
CA LEU A 182 11.94 -6.51 15.62
C LEU A 182 12.12 -7.47 16.80
N THR A 183 13.36 -7.59 17.27
CA THR A 183 13.73 -8.50 18.35
C THR A 183 14.43 -7.74 19.49
N PRO A 184 14.51 -8.32 20.69
CA PRO A 184 15.23 -7.69 21.81
C PRO A 184 16.71 -7.42 21.53
N THR A 185 17.31 -8.10 20.55
CA THR A 185 18.76 -8.02 20.24
C THR A 185 19.07 -7.44 18.87
N ALA A 186 18.07 -7.16 18.04
CA ALA A 186 18.24 -6.60 16.70
C ALA A 186 17.05 -5.74 16.30
N ASP A 187 17.35 -4.56 15.76
CA ASP A 187 16.38 -3.54 15.33
C ASP A 187 16.66 -3.14 13.87
N GLY A 188 15.76 -3.52 12.97
CA GLY A 188 15.83 -3.25 11.53
C GLY A 188 14.99 -2.05 11.09
N ARG A 189 14.46 -1.24 12.02
CA ARG A 189 13.51 -0.16 11.70
C ARG A 189 14.13 0.95 10.84
N ASP A 190 15.41 1.24 11.03
CA ASP A 190 16.11 2.26 10.23
C ASP A 190 16.24 1.84 8.76
N GLY A 191 16.50 0.56 8.49
CA GLY A 191 16.54 0.03 7.12
C GLY A 191 15.15 -0.02 6.46
N TYR A 192 14.11 -0.32 7.24
CA TYR A 192 12.71 -0.22 6.79
C TYR A 192 12.38 1.21 6.33
N CYS A 193 12.74 2.21 7.16
CA CYS A 193 12.58 3.62 6.82
C CYS A 193 13.41 4.03 5.59
N GLY A 194 14.64 3.53 5.47
CA GLY A 194 15.51 3.78 4.32
C GLY A 194 14.90 3.32 2.99
N ASN A 195 14.32 2.11 2.96
CA ASN A 195 13.61 1.62 1.77
C ASN A 195 12.39 2.47 1.44
N LEU A 196 11.57 2.79 2.45
CA LEU A 196 10.40 3.64 2.27
C LEU A 196 10.75 5.03 1.71
N GLU A 197 11.88 5.63 2.10
CA GLU A 197 12.32 6.91 1.54
C GLU A 197 12.67 6.80 0.05
N VAL A 198 13.34 5.72 -0.38
CA VAL A 198 13.64 5.48 -1.79
C VAL A 198 12.35 5.28 -2.59
N MET A 199 11.42 4.46 -2.08
CA MET A 199 10.11 4.25 -2.70
C MET A 199 9.32 5.55 -2.82
N ARG A 200 9.26 6.34 -1.75
CA ARG A 200 8.64 7.67 -1.71
C ARG A 200 9.25 8.62 -2.74
N LYS A 201 10.58 8.71 -2.80
CA LYS A 201 11.32 9.57 -3.74
C LYS A 201 10.92 9.28 -5.19
N TYR A 202 10.92 8.01 -5.58
CA TYR A 202 10.63 7.63 -6.97
C TYR A 202 9.13 7.63 -7.29
N ALA A 203 8.27 7.28 -6.33
CA ALA A 203 6.82 7.43 -6.45
C ALA A 203 6.41 8.88 -6.75
N LEU A 204 6.96 9.85 -6.00
CA LEU A 204 6.73 11.28 -6.24
C LEU A 204 7.29 11.75 -7.57
N LYS A 205 8.52 11.33 -7.93
CA LYS A 205 9.17 11.70 -9.20
C LYS A 205 8.37 11.24 -10.41
N TYR A 206 7.85 10.02 -10.39
CA TYR A 206 7.12 9.42 -11.51
C TYR A 206 5.59 9.57 -11.40
N LYS A 207 5.09 10.18 -10.31
CA LYS A 207 3.67 10.41 -10.03
C LYS A 207 2.84 9.12 -10.04
N ILE A 208 3.38 8.08 -9.44
CA ILE A 208 2.75 6.77 -9.25
C ILE A 208 2.66 6.44 -7.76
N PRO A 209 1.65 5.68 -7.31
CA PRO A 209 1.60 5.20 -5.93
C PRO A 209 2.74 4.21 -5.65
N PHE A 210 3.08 4.06 -4.38
CA PHE A 210 3.87 2.91 -3.92
C PHE A 210 3.13 2.13 -2.83
N TRP A 211 3.38 0.82 -2.81
CA TRP A 211 2.89 -0.16 -1.86
C TRP A 211 4.08 -0.82 -1.14
N ASN A 212 3.81 -1.41 0.02
CA ASN A 212 4.82 -2.10 0.80
C ASN A 212 4.25 -3.41 1.38
N PHE A 213 5.00 -4.50 1.27
CA PHE A 213 4.77 -5.67 2.10
C PHE A 213 5.49 -5.57 3.43
N PHE A 214 4.86 -6.13 4.46
CA PHE A 214 5.41 -6.25 5.79
C PHE A 214 5.10 -7.64 6.34
N ASN A 215 5.90 -8.13 7.29
CA ASN A 215 5.72 -9.49 7.78
C ASN A 215 4.66 -9.55 8.88
N THR A 216 3.83 -10.59 8.82
CA THR A 216 2.81 -10.93 9.82
C THR A 216 2.92 -12.37 10.32
N MET A 217 4.05 -13.02 10.07
CA MET A 217 4.34 -14.35 10.57
C MET A 217 5.84 -14.52 10.82
N PRO A 218 6.25 -15.49 11.67
CA PRO A 218 7.65 -15.84 11.82
C PRO A 218 8.12 -16.66 10.61
N PHE A 219 9.31 -16.37 10.12
CA PHE A 219 10.01 -17.16 9.11
C PHE A 219 11.51 -16.89 9.23
N GLY A 220 12.35 -17.88 8.95
CA GLY A 220 13.80 -17.78 9.16
C GLY A 220 14.17 -17.10 10.50
N PRO A 221 14.96 -16.01 10.47
CA PRO A 221 15.36 -15.25 11.67
C PRO A 221 14.26 -14.36 12.27
N HIS A 222 13.16 -14.10 11.55
CA HIS A 222 12.10 -13.22 12.02
C HIS A 222 11.28 -13.87 13.14
N TYR A 223 10.94 -13.05 14.13
CA TYR A 223 10.06 -13.41 15.23
C TYR A 223 8.61 -13.29 14.78
N ASP A 224 7.73 -13.93 15.56
CA ASP A 224 6.29 -13.84 15.34
C ASP A 224 5.81 -12.45 15.78
N PRO A 225 5.35 -11.55 14.88
CA PRO A 225 5.07 -10.16 15.24
C PRO A 225 3.94 -10.03 16.28
N THR A 226 4.05 -9.04 17.15
CA THR A 226 2.93 -8.60 18.00
C THR A 226 1.98 -7.71 17.19
N GLU A 227 0.78 -7.44 17.71
CA GLU A 227 -0.13 -6.48 17.07
C GLU A 227 0.48 -5.07 16.94
N SER A 228 1.27 -4.64 17.93
CA SER A 228 1.99 -3.35 17.88
C SER A 228 3.09 -3.34 16.83
N HIS A 229 3.79 -4.46 16.58
CA HIS A 229 4.75 -4.57 15.48
C HIS A 229 4.07 -4.47 14.11
N LEU A 230 2.89 -5.09 13.94
CA LEU A 230 2.09 -4.95 12.72
C LEU A 230 1.67 -3.49 12.51
N ARG A 231 1.15 -2.86 13.58
CA ARG A 231 0.73 -1.46 13.57
C ARG A 231 1.88 -0.53 13.18
N TRP A 232 3.05 -0.70 13.81
CA TRP A 232 4.24 0.10 13.53
C TRP A 232 4.66 0.02 12.06
N GLN A 233 4.73 -1.17 11.48
CA GLN A 233 5.10 -1.35 10.07
C GLN A 233 4.11 -0.63 9.14
N ILE A 234 2.82 -0.80 9.39
CA ILE A 234 1.74 -0.18 8.59
C ILE A 234 1.78 1.34 8.71
N TYR A 235 1.70 1.91 9.92
CA TYR A 235 1.64 3.36 10.10
C TYR A 235 2.94 4.07 9.70
N THR A 236 4.08 3.40 9.83
CA THR A 236 5.35 3.89 9.27
C THR A 236 5.25 3.98 7.75
N SER A 237 4.77 2.94 7.07
CA SER A 237 4.52 3.00 5.61
C SER A 237 3.56 4.13 5.22
N LEU A 238 2.49 4.36 5.99
CA LEU A 238 1.55 5.45 5.78
C LEU A 238 2.21 6.83 5.93
N ALA A 239 3.10 7.02 6.91
CA ALA A 239 3.82 8.28 7.13
C ALA A 239 4.71 8.66 5.94
N TYR A 240 5.30 7.66 5.27
CA TYR A 240 6.04 7.85 4.02
C TYR A 240 5.14 8.06 2.78
N GLY A 241 3.83 7.93 2.94
CA GLY A 241 2.85 8.21 1.89
C GLY A 241 2.45 7.02 1.05
N ALA A 242 2.66 5.79 1.55
CA ALA A 242 2.20 4.57 0.88
C ALA A 242 0.71 4.67 0.54
N LYS A 243 0.33 4.13 -0.62
CA LYS A 243 -1.08 3.96 -1.04
C LYS A 243 -1.54 2.52 -0.93
N GLY A 244 -0.66 1.62 -0.46
CA GLY A 244 -0.99 0.24 -0.24
C GLY A 244 -0.09 -0.39 0.81
N VAL A 245 -0.67 -1.26 1.63
CA VAL A 245 0.05 -2.10 2.59
C VAL A 245 -0.40 -3.54 2.42
N LEU A 246 0.56 -4.47 2.40
CA LEU A 246 0.30 -5.87 2.09
C LEU A 246 0.92 -6.81 3.12
N TYR A 247 0.15 -7.78 3.57
CA TYR A 247 0.58 -8.75 4.58
C TYR A 247 1.36 -9.90 3.95
N PHE A 248 2.60 -10.14 4.39
CA PHE A 248 3.30 -11.41 4.16
C PHE A 248 3.20 -12.27 5.45
N CYS A 249 2.29 -13.23 5.57
CA CYS A 249 1.34 -13.73 4.56
C CYS A 249 -0.11 -13.77 5.04
N TYR A 250 -1.04 -14.01 4.11
CA TYR A 250 -2.42 -14.37 4.46
C TYR A 250 -2.55 -15.85 4.80
N TRP A 251 -2.28 -16.75 3.85
CA TRP A 251 -2.26 -18.20 4.11
C TRP A 251 -0.84 -18.67 4.46
N THR A 252 -0.68 -19.52 5.47
CA THR A 252 0.65 -20.02 5.86
C THR A 252 1.22 -20.92 4.76
N PRO A 253 2.38 -20.56 4.15
CA PRO A 253 3.07 -21.45 3.23
C PRO A 253 3.55 -22.72 3.91
N ARG A 254 3.68 -23.81 3.15
CA ARG A 254 4.32 -25.04 3.61
C ARG A 254 5.76 -25.09 3.08
N GLY A 255 6.70 -25.58 3.89
CA GLY A 255 8.09 -25.78 3.46
C GLY A 255 9.08 -25.65 4.61
N GLY A 256 10.33 -26.07 4.38
CA GLY A 256 11.39 -26.00 5.40
C GLY A 256 11.77 -24.57 5.81
N GLU A 257 11.51 -23.58 4.96
CA GLU A 257 11.69 -22.15 5.23
C GLU A 257 10.68 -21.59 6.25
N PHE A 258 9.52 -22.25 6.40
CA PHE A 258 8.42 -21.83 7.26
C PHE A 258 8.15 -22.87 8.38
N PRO A 259 9.15 -23.19 9.24
CA PRO A 259 9.05 -24.30 10.17
C PRO A 259 8.23 -24.00 11.45
N LYS A 260 7.89 -22.73 11.71
CA LYS A 260 7.27 -22.27 12.97
C LYS A 260 6.12 -21.30 12.73
N GLY A 261 5.17 -21.27 13.67
CA GLY A 261 4.07 -20.29 13.71
C GLY A 261 3.08 -20.37 12.55
N GLY A 262 2.42 -19.26 12.25
CA GLY A 262 1.49 -19.16 11.13
C GLY A 262 1.19 -17.72 10.72
N ALA A 263 0.75 -17.57 9.47
CA ALA A 263 0.17 -16.39 8.87
C ALA A 263 -1.19 -16.03 9.48
N ILE A 264 -1.97 -15.19 8.80
CA ILE A 264 -3.34 -14.85 9.20
C ILE A 264 -4.23 -16.11 9.29
N ILE A 265 -4.09 -17.01 8.31
CA ILE A 265 -4.71 -18.33 8.26
C ILE A 265 -3.61 -19.39 8.27
N SER A 266 -3.71 -20.36 9.17
CA SER A 266 -2.74 -21.45 9.28
C SER A 266 -2.80 -22.40 8.07
N ALA A 267 -1.77 -23.24 7.91
CA ALA A 267 -1.65 -24.13 6.76
C ALA A 267 -2.75 -25.21 6.67
N ASP A 268 -3.50 -25.41 7.76
CA ASP A 268 -4.68 -26.29 7.88
C ASP A 268 -6.03 -25.52 7.77
N GLY A 269 -5.99 -24.22 7.47
CA GLY A 269 -7.18 -23.40 7.21
C GLY A 269 -7.89 -22.84 8.44
N ARG A 270 -7.27 -22.90 9.63
CA ARG A 270 -7.78 -22.24 10.84
C ARG A 270 -7.31 -20.79 10.92
N ARG A 271 -8.13 -19.92 11.52
CA ARG A 271 -7.68 -18.58 11.89
C ARG A 271 -6.60 -18.67 12.95
N THR A 272 -5.54 -17.90 12.80
CA THR A 272 -4.60 -17.63 13.90
C THR A 272 -5.03 -16.37 14.64
N ARG A 273 -4.31 -16.00 15.71
CA ARG A 273 -4.53 -14.72 16.40
C ARG A 273 -4.38 -13.51 15.47
N HIS A 274 -3.59 -13.63 14.41
CA HIS A 274 -3.36 -12.54 13.45
C HIS A 274 -4.62 -12.18 12.66
N TYR A 275 -5.62 -13.07 12.56
CA TYR A 275 -6.88 -12.73 11.90
C TYR A 275 -7.60 -11.58 12.60
N ASP A 276 -7.77 -11.66 13.93
CA ASP A 276 -8.47 -10.61 14.67
C ASP A 276 -7.64 -9.32 14.78
N GLN A 277 -6.31 -9.44 14.89
CA GLN A 277 -5.39 -8.30 14.85
C GLN A 277 -5.48 -7.57 13.50
N THR A 278 -5.40 -8.32 12.40
CA THR A 278 -5.52 -7.80 11.04
C THR A 278 -6.86 -7.14 10.83
N LYS A 279 -7.96 -7.78 11.26
CA LYS A 279 -9.31 -7.23 11.12
C LYS A 279 -9.46 -5.86 11.78
N ARG A 280 -8.90 -5.68 13.00
CA ARG A 280 -8.92 -4.41 13.72
C ARG A 280 -8.08 -3.35 13.01
N ILE A 281 -6.82 -3.66 12.69
CA ILE A 281 -5.92 -2.70 12.05
C ILE A 281 -6.44 -2.29 10.67
N ASN A 282 -6.87 -3.26 9.86
CA ASN A 282 -7.43 -2.98 8.53
C ASN A 282 -8.71 -2.14 8.59
N ALA A 283 -9.54 -2.26 9.64
CA ALA A 283 -10.72 -1.40 9.80
C ALA A 283 -10.30 0.08 9.88
N ALA A 284 -9.31 0.38 10.74
CA ALA A 284 -8.76 1.73 10.89
C ALA A 284 -8.15 2.23 9.57
N VAL A 285 -7.28 1.43 8.93
CA VAL A 285 -6.62 1.81 7.67
C VAL A 285 -7.63 2.01 6.54
N LYS A 286 -8.65 1.14 6.44
CA LYS A 286 -9.71 1.24 5.42
C LYS A 286 -10.52 2.53 5.58
N ASN A 287 -10.83 2.91 6.81
CA ASN A 287 -11.53 4.15 7.12
C ASN A 287 -10.70 5.40 6.81
N LEU A 288 -9.38 5.35 7.04
CA LEU A 288 -8.45 6.42 6.65
C LEU A 288 -8.22 6.48 5.13
N GLY A 289 -8.38 5.36 4.43
CA GLY A 289 -8.08 5.17 3.01
C GLY A 289 -8.56 6.30 2.09
N PRO A 290 -9.84 6.72 2.13
CA PRO A 290 -10.36 7.80 1.30
C PRO A 290 -9.59 9.12 1.43
N THR A 291 -9.17 9.50 2.65
CA THR A 291 -8.36 10.70 2.87
C THR A 291 -6.92 10.44 2.47
N LEU A 292 -6.34 9.30 2.86
CA LEU A 292 -4.96 8.94 2.51
C LEU A 292 -4.74 9.00 0.99
N MET A 293 -5.69 8.54 0.18
CA MET A 293 -5.61 8.60 -1.29
C MET A 293 -5.52 10.02 -1.86
N LYS A 294 -5.96 11.04 -1.11
CA LYS A 294 -5.92 12.45 -1.49
C LYS A 294 -4.68 13.20 -0.98
N LEU A 295 -3.80 12.55 -0.24
CA LEU A 295 -2.60 13.15 0.35
C LEU A 295 -1.38 12.99 -0.55
N ALA A 296 -0.71 14.09 -0.89
CA ALA A 296 0.62 14.10 -1.48
C ALA A 296 1.67 14.27 -0.37
N SER A 297 2.61 13.34 -0.25
CA SER A 297 3.68 13.42 0.77
C SER A 297 4.67 14.54 0.44
N LEU A 298 4.96 15.38 1.42
CA LEU A 298 5.89 16.50 1.31
C LEU A 298 7.19 16.24 2.05
N LYS A 299 7.11 15.70 3.27
CA LYS A 299 8.27 15.44 4.14
C LYS A 299 7.93 14.35 5.15
N VAL A 300 8.94 13.63 5.61
CA VAL A 300 8.85 12.73 6.76
C VAL A 300 9.90 13.17 7.78
N ILE A 301 9.53 13.27 9.05
CA ILE A 301 10.42 13.74 10.12
C ILE A 301 10.33 12.75 11.28
N ARG A 302 11.48 12.22 11.71
CA ARG A 302 11.57 11.50 12.98
C ARG A 302 12.05 12.45 14.07
N ILE A 303 11.35 12.44 15.19
CA ILE A 303 11.70 13.17 16.41
C ILE A 303 12.14 12.13 17.43
N ARG A 304 13.44 12.04 17.68
CA ARG A 304 13.98 11.13 18.69
C ARG A 304 13.75 11.70 20.10
N PRO A 305 13.79 10.86 21.16
CA PRO A 305 13.57 11.32 22.52
C PRO A 305 14.45 12.49 22.99
N THR A 306 15.66 12.62 22.43
CA THR A 306 16.66 13.64 22.77
C THR A 306 16.63 14.86 21.84
N ASP A 307 15.84 14.82 20.76
CA ASP A 307 15.78 15.90 19.79
C ASP A 307 15.02 17.11 20.36
N ASP A 308 15.19 18.28 19.74
CA ASP A 308 14.35 19.44 20.02
C ASP A 308 13.16 19.49 19.03
N PRO A 309 11.93 19.16 19.46
CA PRO A 309 10.81 18.99 18.53
C PRO A 309 10.46 20.27 17.78
N ALA A 310 10.50 21.42 18.46
CA ALA A 310 10.19 22.71 17.82
C ALA A 310 11.17 23.06 16.70
N ALA A 311 12.47 22.79 16.90
CA ALA A 311 13.48 23.01 15.87
C ALA A 311 13.31 22.04 14.68
N ALA A 312 13.05 20.76 14.96
CA ALA A 312 12.89 19.74 13.93
C ALA A 312 11.59 19.92 13.10
N LEU A 313 10.54 20.45 13.72
CA LEU A 313 9.21 20.65 13.13
C LEU A 313 8.98 22.06 12.58
N GLN A 314 10.04 22.86 12.47
CA GLN A 314 9.96 24.18 11.87
C GLN A 314 9.33 24.11 10.47
N HIS A 315 8.35 24.99 10.22
CA HIS A 315 7.57 25.06 8.98
C HIS A 315 6.74 23.79 8.67
N SER A 316 6.31 23.07 9.71
CA SER A 316 5.40 21.93 9.60
C SER A 316 4.00 22.25 10.16
N PRO A 317 2.97 21.46 9.83
CA PRO A 317 1.63 21.62 10.41
C PRO A 317 1.58 21.38 11.92
N ILE A 318 2.60 20.74 12.49
CA ILE A 318 2.79 20.57 13.94
C ILE A 318 3.94 21.49 14.35
N LYS A 319 3.73 22.37 15.32
CA LYS A 319 4.79 23.25 15.83
C LYS A 319 5.70 22.51 16.80
N THR A 320 5.13 21.72 17.69
CA THR A 320 5.89 20.95 18.67
C THR A 320 5.09 19.76 19.20
N VAL A 321 5.82 18.79 19.75
CA VAL A 321 5.30 17.67 20.55
C VAL A 321 6.11 17.58 21.84
N SER A 322 5.54 17.03 22.91
CA SER A 322 6.29 16.86 24.17
C SER A 322 7.52 15.97 23.99
N LYS A 323 8.60 16.32 24.69
CA LYS A 323 9.89 15.62 24.65
C LYS A 323 9.84 14.24 25.34
N GLY A 324 10.84 13.40 25.08
CA GLY A 324 11.07 12.16 25.82
C GLY A 324 10.50 10.88 25.16
N ALA A 325 9.77 10.99 24.05
CA ALA A 325 9.31 9.85 23.26
C ALA A 325 9.84 9.93 21.81
N ASP A 326 9.70 8.83 21.06
CA ASP A 326 10.13 8.71 19.67
C ASP A 326 8.91 8.79 18.74
N TYR A 327 8.91 9.77 17.84
CA TYR A 327 7.78 10.03 16.94
C TYR A 327 8.23 10.04 15.49
N LEU A 328 7.35 9.62 14.60
CA LEU A 328 7.52 9.77 13.16
C LEU A 328 6.33 10.56 12.60
N ILE A 329 6.61 11.62 11.86
CA ILE A 329 5.60 12.53 11.35
C ILE A 329 5.66 12.57 9.83
N GLY A 330 4.59 12.09 9.19
CA GLY A 330 4.37 12.32 7.76
C GLY A 330 3.69 13.66 7.55
N ILE A 331 4.25 14.52 6.71
CA ILE A 331 3.69 15.83 6.36
C ILE A 331 3.18 15.78 4.92
N PHE A 332 1.94 16.20 4.72
CA PHE A 332 1.25 16.06 3.46
C PHE A 332 0.52 17.34 3.03
N ARG A 333 0.25 17.42 1.73
CA ARG A 333 -0.75 18.31 1.14
C ARG A 333 -1.97 17.51 0.73
N HIS A 334 -3.14 17.90 1.19
CA HIS A 334 -4.39 17.32 0.73
C HIS A 334 -4.80 17.92 -0.61
N SER A 335 -5.49 17.15 -1.44
CA SER A 335 -5.91 17.57 -2.79
C SER A 335 -6.80 18.82 -2.85
N ASP A 336 -7.48 19.18 -1.76
CA ASP A 336 -8.28 20.40 -1.63
C ASP A 336 -7.49 21.63 -1.14
N GLY A 337 -6.16 21.49 -0.97
CA GLY A 337 -5.27 22.56 -0.54
C GLY A 337 -4.93 22.58 0.94
N ARG A 338 -5.69 21.84 1.78
CA ARG A 338 -5.41 21.73 3.22
C ARG A 338 -4.03 21.12 3.50
N ARG A 339 -3.49 21.48 4.66
CA ARG A 339 -2.27 20.85 5.21
C ARG A 339 -2.68 19.60 5.98
N ALA A 340 -1.82 18.60 6.03
CA ALA A 340 -2.09 17.39 6.80
C ALA A 340 -0.83 16.83 7.46
N ALA A 341 -1.00 16.21 8.63
CA ALA A 341 0.06 15.54 9.37
C ALA A 341 -0.43 14.18 9.89
N LEU A 342 0.34 13.12 9.65
CA LEU A 342 0.16 11.83 10.32
C LEU A 342 1.21 11.73 11.41
N LEU A 343 0.81 11.84 12.68
CA LEU A 343 1.67 11.70 13.84
C LEU A 343 1.67 10.24 14.28
N VAL A 344 2.81 9.57 14.20
CA VAL A 344 3.01 8.15 14.54
C VAL A 344 3.86 8.02 15.79
N ASN A 345 3.43 7.19 16.74
CA ASN A 345 4.27 6.68 17.81
C ASN A 345 5.28 5.69 17.23
N TYR A 346 6.54 6.11 17.14
CA TYR A 346 7.59 5.28 16.55
C TYR A 346 8.03 4.16 17.49
N ASP A 347 7.70 4.24 18.78
CA ASP A 347 7.86 3.15 19.73
C ASP A 347 6.73 2.12 19.56
N HIS A 348 7.11 0.86 19.33
CA HIS A 348 6.20 -0.26 19.18
C HIS A 348 6.05 -1.09 20.46
N ASN A 349 6.64 -0.65 21.58
CA ASN A 349 6.58 -1.33 22.87
C ASN A 349 5.63 -0.63 23.85
N TYR A 350 5.53 0.70 23.79
CA TYR A 350 4.80 1.50 24.77
C TYR A 350 3.86 2.52 24.12
N THR A 351 2.69 2.69 24.72
CA THR A 351 1.77 3.79 24.42
C THR A 351 2.38 5.11 24.89
N THR A 352 2.17 6.18 24.13
CA THR A 352 2.61 7.54 24.47
C THR A 352 1.45 8.53 24.39
N TRP A 353 1.59 9.64 25.12
CA TRP A 353 0.57 10.70 25.24
C TRP A 353 1.24 12.06 25.01
N PRO A 354 1.66 12.38 23.77
CA PRO A 354 2.22 13.68 23.48
C PRO A 354 1.22 14.80 23.75
N THR A 355 1.69 15.85 24.40
CA THR A 355 1.08 17.18 24.26
C THR A 355 1.50 17.74 22.90
N VAL A 356 0.54 18.08 22.05
CA VAL A 356 0.79 18.51 20.66
C VAL A 356 0.33 19.95 20.47
N GLU A 357 1.18 20.78 19.87
CA GLU A 357 0.78 22.11 19.40
C GLU A 357 0.76 22.13 17.87
N PHE A 358 -0.40 22.45 17.29
CA PHE A 358 -0.57 22.57 15.85
C PHE A 358 -0.28 24.01 15.36
N ASP A 359 0.07 24.13 14.09
CA ASP A 359 0.21 25.42 13.41
C ASP A 359 -1.14 25.98 12.93
N ALA A 360 -2.15 25.91 13.79
CA ALA A 360 -3.50 26.46 13.60
C ALA A 360 -4.17 26.62 14.97
N PRO A 361 -5.22 27.45 15.11
CA PRO A 361 -6.07 27.43 16.29
C PRO A 361 -6.66 26.03 16.52
N ASP A 362 -6.77 25.59 17.78
CA ASP A 362 -7.22 24.22 18.11
C ASP A 362 -8.58 23.88 17.50
N ASN A 363 -9.51 24.84 17.46
CA ASN A 363 -10.84 24.67 16.85
C ASN A 363 -10.81 24.44 15.34
N ASP A 364 -9.70 24.75 14.66
CA ASP A 364 -9.51 24.56 13.23
C ASP A 364 -8.74 23.26 12.91
N VAL A 365 -8.26 22.54 13.93
CA VAL A 365 -7.59 21.25 13.75
C VAL A 365 -8.62 20.14 13.67
N ILE A 366 -8.63 19.44 12.54
CA ILE A 366 -9.55 18.35 12.26
C ILE A 366 -8.78 17.03 12.28
N GLU A 367 -9.29 16.04 12.99
CA GLU A 367 -8.83 14.66 12.91
C GLU A 367 -9.70 13.86 11.94
N VAL A 368 -9.08 12.97 11.17
CA VAL A 368 -9.79 11.92 10.45
C VAL A 368 -9.90 10.72 11.39
N ASP A 369 -11.07 10.54 11.99
CA ASP A 369 -11.31 9.51 12.99
C ASP A 369 -11.21 8.11 12.36
N GLN A 370 -10.37 7.27 12.93
CA GLN A 370 -10.09 5.93 12.40
C GLN A 370 -11.24 4.95 12.54
N SER A 371 -12.18 5.22 13.45
CA SER A 371 -13.33 4.34 13.70
C SER A 371 -14.39 4.43 12.61
N ASP A 372 -14.53 5.58 11.94
CA ASP A 372 -15.56 5.82 10.93
C ASP A 372 -15.11 6.60 9.68
N GLY A 373 -13.85 7.06 9.64
CA GLY A 373 -13.25 7.81 8.54
C GLY A 373 -13.74 9.26 8.43
N LYS A 374 -14.52 9.76 9.40
CA LYS A 374 -15.08 11.11 9.35
C LYS A 374 -14.10 12.13 9.89
N GLU A 375 -14.17 13.31 9.30
CA GLU A 375 -13.52 14.52 9.78
C GLU A 375 -14.25 15.04 11.04
N LYS A 376 -13.55 15.14 12.17
CA LYS A 376 -14.05 15.61 13.47
C LYS A 376 -13.05 16.60 14.08
N PRO A 377 -13.47 17.52 14.96
CA PRO A 377 -12.51 18.31 15.74
C PRO A 377 -11.50 17.40 16.45
N ALA A 378 -10.24 17.80 16.49
CA ALA A 378 -9.21 17.04 17.19
C ALA A 378 -9.62 16.82 18.65
N ARG A 379 -9.59 15.56 19.10
CA ARG A 379 -10.00 15.19 20.45
C ARG A 379 -8.81 15.27 21.40
N ASP A 380 -8.99 16.02 22.49
CA ASP A 380 -8.13 15.95 23.66
C ASP A 380 -8.49 14.70 24.47
N ASP A 381 -7.55 13.74 24.55
CA ASP A 381 -7.76 12.49 25.28
C ASP A 381 -7.54 12.63 26.79
N SER A 382 -6.99 13.76 27.25
CA SER A 382 -6.76 14.03 28.67
C SER A 382 -6.90 15.53 28.98
N PRO A 383 -8.13 16.07 28.96
CA PRO A 383 -8.40 17.51 29.06
C PRO A 383 -8.03 18.16 30.40
N ASP A 384 -7.76 17.36 31.43
CA ASP A 384 -7.28 17.87 32.73
C ASP A 384 -5.76 18.15 32.72
N MET A 385 -5.04 17.75 31.66
CA MET A 385 -3.62 18.09 31.46
C MET A 385 -3.49 19.36 30.61
N PRO A 386 -2.49 20.23 30.88
CA PRO A 386 -2.28 21.41 30.04
C PRO A 386 -1.93 21.07 28.59
N GLY A 387 -2.68 21.66 27.65
CA GLY A 387 -2.50 21.51 26.20
C GLY A 387 -3.16 20.25 25.64
N LEU A 388 -3.27 20.17 24.31
CA LEU A 388 -3.96 19.09 23.61
C LEU A 388 -3.21 17.76 23.76
N GLN A 389 -3.77 16.80 24.50
CA GLN A 389 -3.18 15.47 24.68
C GLN A 389 -3.69 14.51 23.61
N ILE A 390 -2.75 13.92 22.87
CA ILE A 390 -3.03 12.95 21.82
C ILE A 390 -2.52 11.59 22.27
N SER A 391 -3.41 10.67 22.64
CA SER A 391 -3.04 9.29 22.93
C SER A 391 -2.67 8.57 21.63
N LEU A 392 -1.56 7.83 21.66
CA LEU A 392 -1.06 6.99 20.57
C LEU A 392 -0.64 5.64 21.12
N ASP A 393 -1.36 4.58 20.76
CA ASP A 393 -0.91 3.23 21.09
C ASP A 393 0.48 2.93 20.51
N ALA A 394 1.14 1.90 21.04
CA ALA A 394 2.40 1.40 20.52
C ALA A 394 2.33 1.13 19.00
N GLY A 395 3.14 1.82 18.21
CA GLY A 395 3.19 1.74 16.75
C GLY A 395 2.02 2.39 16.01
N GLU A 396 1.08 3.05 16.70
CA GLU A 396 -0.08 3.72 16.09
C GLU A 396 0.28 5.08 15.49
N GLY A 397 -0.55 5.60 14.60
CA GLY A 397 -0.54 7.02 14.29
C GLY A 397 -1.93 7.59 14.10
N ARG A 398 -2.08 8.91 14.19
CA ARG A 398 -3.34 9.66 14.01
C ARG A 398 -3.18 10.75 12.96
N LEU A 399 -4.20 10.93 12.11
CA LEU A 399 -4.17 11.79 10.94
C LEU A 399 -4.95 13.09 11.19
N PHE A 400 -4.27 14.22 11.05
CA PHE A 400 -4.83 15.55 11.25
C PHE A 400 -4.79 16.36 9.96
N LEU A 401 -5.82 17.18 9.77
CA LEU A 401 -6.00 18.14 8.69
C LEU A 401 -6.09 19.54 9.30
N LEU A 402 -5.41 20.49 8.67
CA LEU A 402 -5.36 21.89 9.07
C LEU A 402 -5.74 22.78 7.88
N PRO A 403 -6.20 24.02 8.11
CA PRO A 403 -6.42 24.99 7.05
C PRO A 403 -5.20 25.16 6.15
N ALA A 404 -5.44 25.58 4.90
CA ALA A 404 -4.36 26.03 4.03
C ALA A 404 -3.63 27.23 4.66
N ASN A 405 -2.36 27.42 4.29
CA ASN A 405 -1.59 28.62 4.67
C ASN A 405 -2.15 29.88 4.03
#